data_AF-A0A8T1MY96-F1
#
_entry.id   AF-A0A8T1MY96-F1
#
_cell.length_a   1.000
_cell.length_b   1.000
_cell.length_c   1.000
_cell.angle_alpha   90.00
_cell.angle_beta   90.00
_cell.angle_gamma   90.00
#
_symmetry.space_group_name_H-M   'P 1'
#
loop_
_entity.id
_entity.type
_entity.pdbx_description
1 polymer ?
#
loop_
_entity_poly.entity_id
_entity_poly.type
_entity_poly.pdbx_seq_one_letter_code
_entity_poly.pdbx_strand_id
1 'polypeptide(L)'
;MDFKELTEGSWKSGFFTDCQHLSEKQNGKYPNEHEFQLTISKMHLPVEVLGLPYAFQMWFVNRVINGDTSQCFTGVGTAQNEDVYYTEEYRQERKYYERFILIAPTKEIICRELEKLRYFVDDQLIVKGCKRLLKSDVKVNGQLLGKYMLYTDVRLDNHGSGESTDIGGLFLQELNGLKLGCRYTGYWATAKQHPCKFLTLFNV
;
A
#
# COMPACT_ATOMS: atom_id res chain seq x y z
N MET A 1 -22.50 5.20 -8.51
CA MET A 1 -22.11 6.12 -7.43
C MET A 1 -21.06 7.02 -8.02
N ASP A 2 -21.33 8.33 -8.07
CA ASP A 2 -20.36 9.34 -8.49
C ASP A 2 -19.35 9.51 -7.35
N PHE A 3 -18.07 9.28 -7.64
CA PHE A 3 -17.03 9.32 -6.61
C PHE A 3 -16.70 10.76 -6.22
N LYS A 4 -16.83 11.74 -7.13
CA LYS A 4 -16.64 13.15 -6.82
C LYS A 4 -17.70 13.65 -5.83
N GLU A 5 -18.97 13.34 -6.08
CA GLU A 5 -20.05 13.69 -5.13
C GLU A 5 -19.86 13.02 -3.77
N LEU A 6 -19.39 11.76 -3.78
CA LEU A 6 -19.07 11.02 -2.56
C LEU A 6 -17.91 11.68 -1.80
N THR A 7 -16.84 12.09 -2.47
CA THR A 7 -15.70 12.78 -1.84
C THR A 7 -16.13 14.11 -1.21
N GLU A 8 -16.81 14.97 -1.98
CA GLU A 8 -17.27 16.28 -1.48
C GLU A 8 -18.29 16.12 -0.34
N GLY A 9 -19.21 15.16 -0.46
CA GLY A 9 -20.15 14.80 0.59
C GLY A 9 -19.48 14.25 1.85
N SER A 10 -18.36 13.55 1.71
CA SER A 10 -17.58 12.97 2.82
C SER A 10 -16.95 14.06 3.68
N TRP A 11 -16.45 15.14 3.09
CA TRP A 11 -15.96 16.30 3.84
C TRP A 11 -17.10 17.04 4.53
N LYS A 12 -18.23 17.26 3.84
CA LYS A 12 -19.40 17.96 4.41
C LYS A 12 -20.09 17.20 5.55
N SER A 13 -20.08 15.87 5.49
CA SER A 13 -20.68 15.01 6.52
C SER A 13 -19.79 14.79 7.74
N GLY A 14 -18.53 15.24 7.71
CA GLY A 14 -17.55 14.94 8.75
C GLY A 14 -17.05 13.49 8.73
N PHE A 15 -17.14 12.81 7.57
CA PHE A 15 -16.45 11.53 7.39
C PHE A 15 -14.93 11.73 7.43
N PHE A 16 -14.43 12.79 6.81
CA PHE A 16 -13.04 13.24 6.92
C PHE A 16 -12.98 14.54 7.72
N THR A 17 -12.12 14.59 8.74
CA THR A 17 -11.85 15.78 9.56
C THR A 17 -10.35 15.96 9.80
N ASP A 18 -9.96 17.12 10.34
CA ASP A 18 -8.61 17.38 10.84
C ASP A 18 -7.48 17.15 9.81
N CYS A 19 -7.70 17.60 8.57
CA CYS A 19 -6.70 17.51 7.52
C CYS A 19 -5.54 18.47 7.79
N GLN A 20 -4.38 17.94 8.17
CA GLN A 20 -3.16 18.68 8.45
C GLN A 20 -2.06 18.29 7.47
N HIS A 21 -1.46 19.29 6.81
CA HIS A 21 -0.23 19.09 6.04
C HIS A 21 0.95 18.87 7.00
N LEU A 22 1.64 17.74 6.86
CA LEU A 22 2.77 17.37 7.72
C LEU A 22 4.11 17.73 7.09
N SER A 23 4.32 17.37 5.82
CA SER A 23 5.60 17.53 5.16
C SER A 23 5.46 17.63 3.64
N GLU A 24 6.44 18.28 3.01
CA GLU A 24 6.63 18.27 1.56
C GLU A 24 8.08 17.86 1.27
N LYS A 25 8.26 16.92 0.34
CA LYS A 25 9.59 16.55 -0.17
C LYS A 25 9.65 16.86 -1.65
N GLN A 26 10.59 17.72 -2.01
CA GLN A 26 10.90 18.00 -3.41
C GLN A 26 11.64 16.83 -4.03
N ASN A 27 11.36 16.57 -5.30
CA ASN A 27 12.00 15.51 -6.05
C ASN A 27 12.38 16.00 -7.45
N GLY A 28 13.63 15.75 -7.87
CA GLY A 28 14.13 16.19 -9.18
C GLY A 28 13.64 15.33 -10.35
N LYS A 29 13.14 14.13 -10.07
CA LYS A 29 12.77 13.10 -11.06
C LYS A 29 11.29 12.72 -11.04
N TYR A 30 10.68 12.69 -9.86
CA TYR A 30 9.26 12.39 -9.66
C TYR A 30 8.50 13.62 -9.13
N PRO A 31 7.15 13.64 -9.14
CA PRO A 31 6.38 14.72 -8.52
C PRO A 31 6.72 14.92 -7.04
N ASN A 32 6.49 16.14 -6.53
CA ASN A 32 6.65 16.43 -5.10
C ASN A 32 5.74 15.53 -4.26
N GLU A 33 6.29 15.02 -3.16
CA GLU A 33 5.56 14.20 -2.19
C GLU A 33 4.99 15.12 -1.12
N HIS A 34 3.67 15.08 -0.93
CA HIS A 34 2.99 15.81 0.13
C HIS A 34 2.36 14.83 1.11
N GLU A 35 2.68 15.00 2.38
CA GLU A 35 2.14 14.17 3.45
C GLU A 35 1.03 14.91 4.18
N PHE A 36 -0.12 14.25 4.31
CA PHE A 36 -1.27 14.75 5.05
C PHE A 36 -1.70 13.76 6.13
N GLN A 37 -1.98 14.28 7.31
CA GLN A 37 -2.72 13.58 8.35
C GLN A 37 -4.19 13.94 8.27
N LEU A 38 -5.08 12.96 8.39
CA LEU A 38 -6.51 13.18 8.50
C LEU A 38 -7.16 12.19 9.47
N THR A 39 -8.26 12.62 10.07
CA THR A 39 -9.13 11.78 10.91
C THR A 39 -10.26 11.21 10.06
N ILE A 40 -10.53 9.91 10.24
CA ILE A 40 -11.59 9.20 9.53
C ILE A 40 -12.63 8.73 10.54
N SER A 41 -13.87 9.19 10.38
CA SER A 41 -14.97 8.79 11.25
C SER A 41 -15.53 7.43 10.84
N LYS A 42 -15.30 6.41 11.69
CA LYS A 42 -15.85 5.06 11.47
C LYS A 42 -17.38 5.02 11.42
N MET A 43 -18.06 5.97 12.04
CA MET A 43 -19.54 6.05 12.02
C MET A 43 -20.11 6.31 10.63
N HIS A 44 -19.29 6.87 9.73
CA HIS A 44 -19.69 7.19 8.35
C HIS A 44 -19.20 6.15 7.33
N LEU A 45 -18.51 5.09 7.76
CA LEU A 45 -18.19 3.97 6.88
C LEU A 45 -19.45 3.13 6.62
N PRO A 46 -19.70 2.70 5.37
CA PRO A 46 -20.78 1.77 5.07
C PRO A 46 -20.66 0.48 5.90
N VAL A 47 -21.78 -0.10 6.32
CA VAL A 47 -21.82 -1.28 7.20
C VAL A 47 -21.10 -2.46 6.56
N GLU A 48 -21.25 -2.64 5.24
CA GLU A 48 -20.56 -3.65 4.46
C GLU A 48 -19.04 -3.48 4.42
N VAL A 49 -18.54 -2.26 4.63
CA VAL A 49 -17.10 -1.96 4.74
C VAL A 49 -16.62 -2.18 6.16
N LEU A 50 -17.39 -1.77 7.17
CA LEU A 50 -17.04 -1.93 8.59
C LEU A 50 -16.78 -3.39 8.99
N GLY A 51 -17.49 -4.34 8.38
CA GLY A 51 -17.31 -5.78 8.62
C GLY A 51 -16.06 -6.39 7.99
N LEU A 52 -15.29 -5.64 7.19
CA LEU A 52 -14.13 -6.15 6.47
C LEU A 52 -12.81 -5.94 7.22
N PRO A 53 -11.76 -6.73 6.91
CA PRO A 53 -10.41 -6.47 7.37
C PRO A 53 -9.97 -5.02 7.11
N TYR A 54 -9.17 -4.46 8.02
CA TYR A 54 -8.70 -3.08 7.97
C TYR A 54 -8.14 -2.68 6.59
N ALA A 55 -7.34 -3.55 5.97
CA ALA A 55 -6.74 -3.26 4.66
C ALA A 55 -7.79 -3.04 3.55
N PHE A 56 -8.95 -3.72 3.61
CA PHE A 56 -10.06 -3.51 2.67
C PHE A 56 -10.83 -2.23 3.00
N GLN A 57 -10.96 -1.87 4.28
CA GLN A 57 -11.52 -0.57 4.68
C GLN A 57 -10.66 0.58 4.16
N MET A 58 -9.34 0.46 4.26
CA MET A 58 -8.41 1.47 3.75
C MET A 58 -8.43 1.58 2.22
N TRP A 59 -8.68 0.49 1.49
CA TRP A 59 -8.94 0.57 0.05
C TRP A 59 -10.18 1.42 -0.26
N PHE A 60 -11.28 1.22 0.47
CA PHE A 60 -12.48 2.05 0.31
C PHE A 60 -12.18 3.51 0.61
N VAL A 61 -11.58 3.79 1.77
CA VAL A 61 -11.20 5.15 2.17
C VAL A 61 -10.32 5.82 1.11
N ASN A 62 -9.31 5.10 0.60
CA ASN A 62 -8.42 5.64 -0.43
C ASN A 62 -9.19 6.03 -1.69
N ARG A 63 -10.21 5.26 -2.07
CA ARG A 63 -11.06 5.63 -3.21
C ARG A 63 -11.95 6.83 -2.92
N VAL A 64 -12.50 6.93 -1.71
CA VAL A 64 -13.36 8.06 -1.34
C VAL A 64 -12.57 9.36 -1.24
N ILE A 65 -11.36 9.35 -0.67
CA ILE A 65 -10.56 10.57 -0.52
C ILE A 65 -10.07 11.11 -1.87
N ASN A 66 -9.74 10.22 -2.81
CA ASN A 66 -9.24 10.60 -4.13
C ASN A 66 -10.35 10.80 -5.17
N GLY A 67 -11.57 10.32 -4.92
CA GLY A 67 -12.69 10.49 -5.85
C GLY A 67 -12.40 9.92 -7.23
N ASP A 68 -12.62 10.74 -8.26
CA ASP A 68 -12.35 10.45 -9.67
C ASP A 68 -11.01 11.02 -10.16
N THR A 69 -10.01 11.21 -9.29
CA THR A 69 -8.68 11.63 -9.77
C THR A 69 -8.07 10.55 -10.67
N SER A 70 -7.40 11.01 -11.73
CA SER A 70 -6.69 10.16 -12.68
C SER A 70 -5.34 9.68 -12.18
N GLN A 71 -4.81 10.27 -11.10
CA GLN A 71 -3.54 9.91 -10.50
C GLN A 71 -3.69 9.85 -8.98
N CYS A 72 -3.25 8.74 -8.41
CA CYS A 72 -3.39 8.44 -6.99
C CYS A 72 -2.01 8.38 -6.38
N PHE A 73 -1.72 9.37 -5.54
CA PHE A 73 -0.43 9.54 -4.87
C PHE A 73 -0.48 9.07 -3.41
N THR A 74 -1.62 8.56 -2.96
CA THR A 74 -1.85 8.18 -1.57
C THR A 74 -1.69 6.68 -1.39
N GLY A 75 -0.57 6.30 -0.75
CA GLY A 75 -0.48 5.04 -0.02
C GLY A 75 -1.30 5.15 1.24
N VAL A 76 -2.22 4.21 1.47
CA VAL A 76 -3.04 4.21 2.69
C VAL A 76 -2.79 2.94 3.44
N GLY A 77 -2.22 3.08 4.63
CA GLY A 77 -2.20 2.03 5.63
C GLY A 77 -0.93 2.04 6.45
N THR A 78 -1.10 2.05 7.76
CA THR A 78 -0.06 1.55 8.66
C THR A 78 0.10 0.05 8.42
N ALA A 79 1.32 -0.45 8.45
CA ALA A 79 1.57 -1.89 8.43
C ALA A 79 0.74 -2.61 9.50
N GLN A 80 0.09 -3.72 9.13
CA GLN A 80 -0.77 -4.48 10.03
C GLN A 80 0.02 -5.58 10.73
N ASN A 81 -0.29 -5.84 12.00
CA ASN A 81 0.40 -6.86 12.81
C ASN A 81 0.30 -8.27 12.21
N GLU A 82 -0.78 -8.56 11.49
CA GLU A 82 -1.01 -9.84 10.80
C GLU A 82 -0.13 -10.05 9.56
N ASP A 83 0.46 -8.98 9.02
CA ASP A 83 1.31 -9.02 7.83
C ASP A 83 2.80 -9.10 8.16
N VAL A 84 3.14 -9.17 9.45
CA VAL A 84 4.53 -9.26 9.92
C VAL A 84 5.22 -10.47 9.31
N TYR A 85 6.47 -10.29 8.90
CA TYR A 85 7.31 -11.38 8.44
C TYR A 85 8.66 -11.43 9.14
N TYR A 86 9.18 -12.64 9.31
CA TYR A 86 10.50 -12.85 9.89
C TYR A 86 11.57 -12.83 8.81
N THR A 87 12.59 -11.99 8.99
CA THR A 87 13.76 -11.97 8.12
C THR A 87 14.70 -13.10 8.54
N GLU A 88 15.00 -14.01 7.62
CA GLU A 88 16.14 -14.91 7.80
C GLU A 88 17.41 -14.10 7.53
N GLU A 89 18.27 -13.91 8.54
CA GLU A 89 19.61 -13.36 8.36
C GLU A 89 20.44 -14.37 7.55
N TYR A 90 20.28 -14.36 6.23
CA TYR A 90 21.20 -15.07 5.35
C TYR A 90 22.45 -14.21 5.15
N ARG A 91 23.59 -14.85 5.43
CA ARG A 91 24.94 -14.32 5.46
C ARG A 91 25.28 -13.44 4.24
N GLN A 92 25.86 -12.27 4.54
CA GLN A 92 26.84 -11.54 3.73
C GLN A 92 26.47 -10.88 2.39
N GLU A 93 25.24 -10.97 1.88
CA GLU A 93 24.81 -10.12 0.75
C GLU A 93 23.45 -9.48 1.06
N ARG A 94 23.45 -8.17 1.32
CA ARG A 94 22.24 -7.37 1.59
C ARG A 94 21.35 -7.33 0.35
N LYS A 95 20.45 -8.31 0.20
CA LYS A 95 19.26 -8.20 -0.65
C LYS A 95 18.07 -8.02 0.27
N TYR A 96 17.64 -6.78 0.47
CA TYR A 96 16.45 -6.48 1.27
C TYR A 96 15.22 -6.96 0.49
N TYR A 97 14.80 -8.19 0.76
CA TYR A 97 13.54 -8.70 0.24
C TYR A 97 12.39 -8.14 1.07
N GLU A 98 12.02 -6.89 0.78
CA GLU A 98 10.85 -6.31 1.40
C GLU A 98 9.57 -7.03 0.95
N ARG A 99 8.54 -6.97 1.78
CA ARG A 99 7.22 -7.51 1.43
C ARG A 99 6.25 -6.35 1.32
N PHE A 100 5.61 -6.24 0.17
CA PHE A 100 4.58 -5.23 -0.05
C PHE A 100 3.20 -5.88 0.00
N ILE A 101 2.29 -5.33 0.80
CA ILE A 101 0.89 -5.75 0.82
C ILE A 101 0.13 -4.88 -0.17
N LEU A 102 -0.41 -5.51 -1.22
CA LEU A 102 -1.23 -4.88 -2.24
C LEU A 102 -2.70 -5.25 -2.05
N ILE A 103 -3.57 -4.24 -2.02
CA ILE A 103 -5.02 -4.40 -2.01
C ILE A 103 -5.58 -3.92 -3.34
N ALA A 104 -6.32 -4.80 -4.01
CA ALA A 104 -6.86 -4.53 -5.33
C ALA A 104 -8.15 -5.32 -5.59
N PRO A 105 -8.97 -4.91 -6.57
CA PRO A 105 -10.07 -5.73 -7.06
C PRO A 105 -9.58 -7.10 -7.50
N THR A 106 -10.30 -8.16 -7.13
CA THR A 106 -9.89 -9.51 -7.47
C THR A 106 -9.90 -9.70 -8.98
N LYS A 107 -8.73 -9.97 -9.53
CA LYS A 107 -8.56 -10.53 -10.87
C LYS A 107 -7.72 -11.79 -10.74
N GLU A 108 -8.09 -12.83 -11.48
CA GLU A 108 -7.32 -14.09 -11.49
C GLU A 108 -5.88 -13.87 -11.98
N ILE A 109 -5.68 -12.87 -12.85
CA ILE A 109 -4.42 -12.64 -13.53
C ILE A 109 -3.48 -11.64 -12.85
N ILE A 110 -3.89 -10.97 -11.77
CA ILE A 110 -3.11 -9.86 -11.18
C ILE A 110 -1.69 -10.29 -10.80
N CYS A 111 -1.52 -11.46 -10.15
CA CYS A 111 -0.19 -11.96 -9.82
C CYS A 111 0.63 -12.27 -11.07
N ARG A 112 0.03 -12.90 -12.08
CA ARG A 112 0.68 -13.19 -13.36
C ARG A 112 1.10 -11.90 -14.09
N GLU A 113 0.29 -10.84 -14.03
CA GLU A 113 0.62 -9.54 -14.62
C GLU A 113 1.80 -8.88 -13.91
N LEU A 114 1.77 -8.82 -12.58
CA LEU A 114 2.83 -8.23 -11.77
C LEU A 114 4.15 -9.00 -11.93
N GLU A 115 4.10 -10.33 -11.95
CA GLU A 115 5.25 -11.21 -12.19
C GLU A 115 5.76 -11.20 -13.63
N LYS A 116 4.98 -10.68 -14.60
CA LYS A 116 5.43 -10.52 -15.98
C LYS A 116 6.12 -9.18 -16.21
N LEU A 117 5.58 -8.09 -15.66
CA LEU A 117 6.20 -6.76 -15.73
C LEU A 117 7.50 -6.75 -14.92
N ARG A 118 7.45 -7.30 -13.69
CA ARG A 118 8.52 -7.43 -12.69
C ARG A 118 9.16 -6.12 -12.23
N TYR A 119 9.52 -5.22 -13.12
CA TYR A 119 10.30 -4.02 -12.85
C TYR A 119 9.38 -2.80 -12.81
N PHE A 120 9.56 -1.98 -11.78
CA PHE A 120 8.78 -0.78 -11.50
C PHE A 120 9.71 0.32 -10.96
N VAL A 121 9.26 1.57 -11.03
CA VAL A 121 9.94 2.75 -10.47
C VAL A 121 11.36 2.89 -11.04
N ASP A 122 11.48 2.81 -12.37
CA ASP A 122 12.76 2.83 -13.09
C ASP A 122 13.76 1.78 -12.58
N ASP A 123 13.31 0.52 -12.54
CA ASP A 123 14.06 -0.65 -12.08
C ASP A 123 14.48 -0.64 -10.60
N GLN A 124 13.97 0.31 -9.79
CA GLN A 124 14.25 0.39 -8.36
C GLN A 124 13.43 -0.60 -7.54
N LEU A 125 12.30 -1.08 -8.06
CA LEU A 125 11.49 -2.09 -7.43
C LEU A 125 11.29 -3.29 -8.36
N ILE A 126 11.63 -4.48 -7.87
CA ILE A 126 11.39 -5.72 -8.61
C ILE A 126 10.43 -6.63 -7.85
N VAL A 127 9.27 -6.94 -8.45
CA VAL A 127 8.35 -7.97 -7.97
C VAL A 127 8.85 -9.35 -8.41
N LYS A 128 9.31 -10.14 -7.45
CA LYS A 128 9.82 -11.51 -7.64
C LYS A 128 8.73 -12.58 -7.55
N GLY A 129 7.63 -12.27 -6.86
CA GLY A 129 6.51 -13.18 -6.70
C GLY A 129 5.29 -12.49 -6.11
N CYS A 130 4.13 -13.12 -6.29
CA CYS A 130 2.86 -12.63 -5.78
C CYS A 130 2.02 -13.78 -5.22
N LYS A 131 1.45 -13.57 -4.03
CA LYS A 131 0.55 -14.53 -3.39
C LYS A 131 -0.71 -13.84 -2.89
N ARG A 132 -1.88 -14.31 -3.29
CA ARG A 132 -3.15 -13.88 -2.66
C ARG A 132 -3.24 -14.44 -1.25
N LEU A 133 -3.37 -13.55 -0.27
CA LEU A 133 -3.57 -13.89 1.14
C LEU A 133 -5.05 -14.02 1.48
N LEU A 134 -5.86 -13.04 1.07
CA LEU A 134 -7.28 -12.96 1.40
C LEU A 134 -8.08 -12.51 0.19
N LYS A 135 -9.38 -12.81 0.24
CA LYS A 135 -10.40 -12.33 -0.68
C LYS A 135 -11.62 -11.89 0.15
N SER A 136 -12.25 -10.78 -0.20
CA SER A 136 -13.50 -10.37 0.43
C SER A 136 -14.66 -11.25 -0.07
N ASP A 137 -15.60 -11.53 0.83
CA ASP A 137 -16.82 -12.28 0.49
C ASP A 137 -17.94 -11.34 0.03
N VAL A 138 -17.88 -10.07 0.41
CA VAL A 138 -18.80 -9.01 -0.04
C VAL A 138 -18.12 -8.08 -1.03
N LYS A 139 -18.94 -7.45 -1.88
CA LYS A 139 -18.49 -6.43 -2.83
C LYS A 139 -18.43 -5.08 -2.15
N VAL A 140 -17.29 -4.40 -2.27
CA VAL A 140 -17.12 -2.99 -1.88
C VAL A 140 -17.14 -2.15 -3.15
N ASN A 141 -18.06 -1.19 -3.25
CA ASN A 141 -18.27 -0.42 -4.47
C ASN A 141 -18.38 -1.29 -5.74
N GLY A 142 -19.11 -2.42 -5.62
CA GLY A 142 -19.35 -3.37 -6.71
C GLY A 142 -18.19 -4.34 -7.01
N GLN A 143 -17.09 -4.30 -6.26
CA GLN A 143 -15.89 -5.09 -6.51
C GLN A 143 -15.57 -6.02 -5.34
N LEU A 144 -15.26 -7.29 -5.64
CA LEU A 144 -14.59 -8.16 -4.66
C LEU A 144 -13.14 -7.73 -4.56
N LEU A 145 -12.60 -7.68 -3.35
CA LEU A 145 -11.24 -7.24 -3.07
C LEU A 145 -10.35 -8.43 -2.74
N GLY A 146 -9.08 -8.33 -3.11
CA GLY A 146 -8.05 -9.28 -2.74
C GLY A 146 -6.93 -8.57 -1.99
N LYS A 147 -6.37 -9.26 -0.99
CA LYS A 147 -5.13 -8.90 -0.32
C LYS A 147 -4.02 -9.77 -0.88
N TYR A 148 -2.96 -9.16 -1.38
CA TYR A 148 -1.85 -9.85 -2.03
C TYR A 148 -0.56 -9.48 -1.33
N MET A 149 0.28 -10.48 -1.06
CA MET A 149 1.65 -10.28 -0.62
C MET A 149 2.56 -10.37 -1.84
N LEU A 150 3.30 -9.30 -2.08
CA LEU A 150 4.33 -9.24 -3.10
C LEU A 150 5.69 -9.45 -2.44
N TYR A 151 6.48 -10.34 -3.04
CA TYR A 151 7.89 -10.51 -2.68
C TYR A 151 8.68 -9.56 -3.57
N THR A 152 9.31 -8.56 -2.96
CA THR A 152 9.98 -7.50 -3.71
C THR A 152 11.48 -7.47 -3.43
N ASP A 153 12.22 -6.84 -4.32
CA ASP A 153 13.65 -6.54 -4.21
C ASP A 153 13.79 -5.04 -4.50
N VAL A 154 14.11 -4.27 -3.46
CA VAL A 154 14.21 -2.81 -3.52
C VAL A 154 15.68 -2.44 -3.67
N ARG A 155 16.00 -1.73 -4.75
CA ARG A 155 17.35 -1.28 -5.08
C ARG A 155 17.46 0.21 -4.81
N LEU A 156 18.14 0.57 -3.74
CA LEU A 156 18.36 1.97 -3.32
C LEU A 156 19.63 2.58 -3.96
N ASP A 157 20.22 1.93 -4.97
CA ASP A 157 21.58 2.18 -5.45
C ASP A 157 21.80 3.56 -6.13
N ASN A 158 20.77 4.41 -6.27
CA ASN A 158 20.87 5.66 -7.02
C ASN A 158 20.34 6.91 -6.30
N HIS A 159 20.20 6.93 -4.97
CA HIS A 159 19.72 8.13 -4.28
C HIS A 159 20.71 9.29 -4.32
N GLY A 160 20.56 10.16 -5.32
CA GLY A 160 21.01 11.54 -5.24
C GLY A 160 20.29 12.26 -4.09
N SER A 161 20.94 13.26 -3.49
CA SER A 161 20.30 14.09 -2.47
C SER A 161 19.01 14.73 -3.03
N GLY A 162 17.85 14.42 -2.45
CA GLY A 162 16.56 14.98 -2.86
C GLY A 162 15.67 14.05 -3.71
N GLU A 163 15.93 12.75 -3.81
CA GLU A 163 14.98 11.80 -4.40
C GLU A 163 13.96 11.31 -3.35
N SER A 164 12.70 11.09 -3.76
CA SER A 164 11.65 10.51 -2.91
C SER A 164 12.07 9.11 -2.50
N THR A 165 12.08 8.91 -1.18
CA THR A 165 12.35 7.63 -0.54
C THR A 165 11.12 6.73 -0.48
N ASP A 166 9.94 7.21 -0.90
CA ASP A 166 8.71 6.43 -0.88
C ASP A 166 8.52 5.61 -2.16
N ILE A 167 9.35 4.59 -2.32
CA ILE A 167 9.24 3.61 -3.42
C ILE A 167 7.87 2.92 -3.44
N GLY A 168 7.21 2.80 -2.27
CA GLY A 168 5.87 2.22 -2.17
C GLY A 168 4.80 3.10 -2.81
N GLY A 169 4.82 4.39 -2.51
CA GLY A 169 3.97 5.40 -3.13
C GLY A 169 4.17 5.48 -4.65
N LEU A 170 5.42 5.54 -5.11
CA LEU A 170 5.75 5.57 -6.55
C LEU A 170 5.29 4.31 -7.29
N PHE A 171 5.44 3.13 -6.67
CA PHE A 171 4.95 1.88 -7.22
C PHE A 171 3.42 1.87 -7.36
N LEU A 172 2.69 2.34 -6.34
CA LEU A 172 1.24 2.46 -6.41
C LEU A 172 0.79 3.49 -7.46
N GLN A 173 1.52 4.58 -7.60
CA GLN A 173 1.29 5.58 -8.64
C GLN A 173 1.43 4.94 -10.04
N GLU A 174 2.49 4.18 -10.28
CA GLU A 174 2.71 3.49 -11.55
C GLU A 174 1.61 2.44 -11.84
N LEU A 175 1.22 1.64 -10.84
CA LEU A 175 0.16 0.64 -10.98
C LEU A 175 -1.21 1.25 -11.29
N ASN A 176 -1.54 2.35 -10.63
CA ASN A 176 -2.76 3.09 -10.89
C ASN A 176 -2.68 3.80 -12.26
N GLY A 177 -1.51 4.30 -12.65
CA GLY A 177 -1.29 5.00 -13.91
C GLY A 177 -2.22 6.21 -14.04
N LEU A 178 -2.78 6.41 -15.23
CA LEU A 178 -3.83 7.42 -15.49
C LEU A 178 -5.26 6.90 -15.21
N LYS A 179 -5.41 5.72 -14.57
CA LYS A 179 -6.72 5.10 -14.36
C LYS A 179 -7.44 5.78 -13.21
N LEU A 180 -8.71 6.11 -13.44
CA LEU A 180 -9.58 6.74 -12.44
C LEU A 180 -9.73 5.90 -11.16
N GLY A 181 -9.63 6.58 -10.02
CA GLY A 181 -10.20 6.14 -8.74
C GLY A 181 -9.38 5.12 -7.95
N CYS A 182 -8.04 5.16 -8.00
CA CYS A 182 -7.15 4.50 -7.03
C CYS A 182 -7.47 3.03 -6.76
N ARG A 183 -7.46 2.24 -7.83
CA ARG A 183 -7.81 0.82 -7.76
C ARG A 183 -6.83 -0.01 -6.95
N TYR A 184 -5.60 0.44 -6.83
CA TYR A 184 -4.54 -0.21 -6.06
C TYR A 184 -4.20 0.67 -4.86
N THR A 185 -4.20 0.06 -3.67
CA THR A 185 -3.58 0.63 -2.46
C THR A 185 -2.67 -0.42 -1.84
N GLY A 186 -1.82 -0.02 -0.92
CA GLY A 186 -0.94 -0.95 -0.24
C GLY A 186 -0.01 -0.27 0.74
N TYR A 187 0.80 -1.10 1.39
CA TYR A 187 1.76 -0.69 2.39
C TYR A 187 2.89 -1.72 2.53
N TRP A 188 4.05 -1.28 3.00
CA TRP A 188 5.14 -2.16 3.38
C TRP A 188 4.77 -2.98 4.61
N ALA A 189 4.97 -4.30 4.54
CA ALA A 189 4.80 -5.18 5.69
C ALA A 189 5.96 -5.01 6.68
N THR A 190 5.69 -5.18 7.97
CA THR A 190 6.72 -5.04 9.01
C THR A 190 7.64 -6.26 9.06
N ALA A 191 8.94 -6.02 8.87
CA ALA A 191 9.98 -7.01 9.12
C ALA A 191 10.24 -7.17 10.62
N LYS A 192 10.37 -8.42 11.09
CA LYS A 192 10.86 -8.75 12.44
C LYS A 192 12.03 -9.71 12.37
N GLN A 193 12.95 -9.62 13.31
CA GLN A 193 14.04 -10.58 13.43
C GLN A 193 13.50 -11.92 13.97
N HIS A 194 14.00 -13.04 13.45
CA HIS A 194 13.54 -14.36 13.87
C HIS A 194 13.89 -14.65 15.34
N PRO A 195 12.93 -15.07 16.20
CA PRO A 195 13.15 -15.20 17.65
C PRO A 195 14.15 -16.30 18.04
N CYS A 196 14.35 -17.32 17.21
CA CYS A 196 15.26 -18.44 17.52
C CYS A 196 16.76 -18.08 17.55
N LYS A 197 17.18 -16.83 17.32
CA LYS A 197 18.59 -16.42 17.50
C LYS A 197 18.95 -15.98 18.93
N PHE A 198 17.99 -15.87 19.85
CA PHE A 198 18.25 -15.55 21.27
C PHE A 198 18.34 -16.77 22.19
N LEU A 199 18.16 -17.98 21.67
CA LEU A 199 18.58 -19.20 22.37
C LEU A 199 20.09 -19.37 22.22
N THR A 200 20.86 -18.43 22.77
CA THR A 200 22.18 -18.76 23.28
C THR A 200 21.97 -19.85 24.31
N LEU A 201 22.41 -21.08 23.97
CA LEU A 201 22.55 -22.17 24.92
C LEU A 201 23.32 -21.65 26.13
N PHE A 202 22.62 -21.39 27.23
CA PHE A 202 23.26 -21.48 28.53
C PHE A 202 23.54 -22.96 28.72
N ASN A 203 24.77 -23.38 28.39
CA ASN A 203 25.28 -24.64 28.90
C ASN A 203 25.28 -24.50 30.43
N VAL A 204 24.38 -25.22 31.08
CA VAL A 204 24.43 -25.50 32.52
C VAL A 204 25.46 -26.59 32.74
#